data_AF-A0A024QDI4-F1
#
_entry.id   AF-A0A024QDI4-F1
#
_cell.length_a   1.000
_cell.length_b   1.000
_cell.length_c   1.000
_cell.angle_alpha   90.00
_cell.angle_beta   90.00
_cell.angle_gamma   90.00
#
_symmetry.space_group_name_H-M   'P 1'
#
loop_
_entity.id
_entity.type
_entity.pdbx_description
1 polymer ?
#
loop_
_entity_poly.entity_id
_entity_poly.type
_entity_poly.pdbx_seq_one_letter_code
_entity_poly.pdbx_strand_id
1 'polypeptide(L)'
;MALKRKSQWIKRLKRKKIISLGLLLVTIFLSFFLISTVTSPSPVKEVEKFVKNDAAKRKTGKLESLPTNSKRADGKVVYLTFDDGPSSATDDILETLKKHDAKATFFMLSPHMKERPNVVKQVVKEGHGVGIHGVTHDVNRFYLSKQTALSEMNEAQKALESITGIHSVLIRTPYGSVPYLTKPFREALNAQGYELWDWNIDSNDWDLPEGEYVENLIEQIQSLEGNDATPVVLLHDQSKTAKYLPELLSYLTKQGFLMKKIEASVEPVQFNCYDRCHRLDAS
;
A
#
# COMPACT_ATOMS: atom_id res chain seq x y z
N MET A 1 -29.02 -50.73 -59.65
CA MET A 1 -27.57 -50.55 -59.42
C MET A 1 -27.00 -49.20 -59.93
N ALA A 2 -27.61 -48.55 -60.94
CA ALA A 2 -27.12 -47.29 -61.54
C ALA A 2 -27.26 -46.03 -60.64
N LEU A 3 -28.30 -45.93 -59.81
CA LEU A 3 -28.56 -44.76 -58.96
C LEU A 3 -27.51 -44.55 -57.85
N LYS A 4 -26.98 -45.63 -57.25
CA LYS A 4 -25.93 -45.55 -56.23
C LYS A 4 -24.59 -45.03 -56.79
N ARG A 5 -24.26 -45.38 -58.05
CA ARG A 5 -23.03 -44.90 -58.70
C ARG A 5 -23.08 -43.40 -59.00
N LYS A 6 -24.24 -42.87 -59.43
CA LYS A 6 -24.43 -41.44 -59.71
C LYS A 6 -24.29 -40.58 -58.44
N SER A 7 -24.83 -41.03 -57.31
CA SER A 7 -24.72 -40.35 -56.01
C SER A 7 -23.28 -40.28 -55.47
N GLN A 8 -22.53 -41.39 -55.58
CA GLN A 8 -21.13 -41.46 -55.16
C GLN A 8 -20.23 -40.55 -56.03
N TRP A 9 -20.51 -40.46 -57.33
CA TRP A 9 -19.78 -39.59 -58.25
C TRP A 9 -20.02 -38.09 -57.97
N ILE A 10 -21.27 -37.69 -57.69
CA ILE A 10 -21.61 -36.31 -57.30
C ILE A 10 -20.96 -35.92 -55.97
N LYS A 11 -20.92 -36.83 -54.98
CA LYS A 11 -20.23 -36.58 -53.69
C LYS A 11 -18.72 -36.39 -53.87
N ARG A 12 -18.09 -37.16 -54.76
CA ARG A 12 -16.65 -37.01 -55.09
C ARG A 12 -16.37 -35.68 -55.80
N LEU A 13 -17.22 -35.24 -56.72
CA LEU A 13 -17.11 -33.94 -57.40
C LEU A 13 -17.27 -32.76 -56.43
N LYS A 14 -18.25 -32.82 -55.52
CA LYS A 14 -18.44 -31.80 -54.48
C LYS A 14 -17.24 -31.73 -53.53
N ARG A 15 -16.69 -32.87 -53.09
CA ARG A 15 -15.46 -32.89 -52.27
C ARG A 15 -14.26 -32.30 -52.99
N LYS A 16 -14.04 -32.62 -54.27
CA LYS A 16 -12.93 -32.05 -55.05
C LYS A 16 -13.06 -30.52 -55.21
N LYS A 17 -14.27 -30.00 -55.44
CA LYS A 17 -14.53 -28.55 -55.48
C LYS A 17 -14.34 -27.84 -54.14
N ILE A 18 -14.72 -28.48 -53.02
CA ILE A 18 -14.52 -27.92 -51.67
C ILE A 18 -13.03 -27.88 -51.32
N ILE A 19 -12.27 -28.92 -51.66
CA ILE A 19 -10.82 -28.95 -51.43
C ILE A 19 -10.11 -27.90 -52.32
N SER A 20 -10.51 -27.73 -53.59
CA SER A 20 -9.90 -26.71 -54.45
C SER A 20 -10.24 -25.27 -54.02
N LEU A 21 -11.45 -25.03 -53.50
CA LEU A 21 -11.85 -23.72 -52.98
C LEU A 21 -11.15 -23.40 -51.64
N GLY A 22 -10.96 -24.40 -50.78
CA GLY A 22 -10.18 -24.27 -49.55
C GLY A 22 -8.70 -23.96 -49.80
N LEU A 23 -8.08 -24.59 -50.80
CA LEU A 23 -6.70 -24.29 -51.18
C LEU A 23 -6.55 -22.85 -51.72
N LEU A 24 -7.51 -22.39 -52.52
CA LEU A 24 -7.50 -21.02 -53.07
C LEU A 24 -7.62 -19.96 -51.96
N LEU A 25 -8.49 -20.19 -50.97
CA LEU A 25 -8.67 -19.29 -49.82
C LEU A 25 -7.45 -19.26 -48.90
N VAL A 26 -6.77 -20.39 -48.68
CA VAL A 26 -5.51 -20.44 -47.92
C VAL A 26 -4.39 -19.69 -48.64
N THR A 27 -4.30 -19.78 -49.97
CA THR A 27 -3.31 -19.00 -50.74
C THR A 27 -3.59 -17.49 -50.73
N ILE A 28 -4.86 -17.06 -50.76
CA ILE A 28 -5.22 -15.64 -50.64
C ILE A 28 -4.90 -15.13 -49.22
N PHE A 29 -5.19 -15.92 -48.18
CA PHE A 29 -4.90 -15.54 -46.79
C PHE A 29 -3.39 -15.44 -46.51
N LEU A 30 -2.58 -16.37 -47.04
CA LEU A 30 -1.11 -16.29 -46.95
C LEU A 30 -0.53 -15.11 -47.75
N SER A 31 -1.13 -14.75 -48.89
CA SER A 31 -0.72 -13.56 -49.64
C SER A 31 -1.07 -12.25 -48.92
N PHE A 32 -2.21 -12.20 -48.20
CA PHE A 32 -2.56 -11.05 -47.35
C PHE A 32 -1.64 -10.93 -46.13
N PHE A 33 -1.25 -12.06 -45.52
CA PHE A 33 -0.35 -12.07 -44.37
C PHE A 33 1.10 -11.68 -44.71
N LEU A 34 1.54 -11.92 -45.94
CA LEU A 34 2.86 -11.49 -46.44
C LEU A 34 2.92 -10.02 -46.87
N ILE A 35 1.78 -9.36 -47.10
CA ILE A 35 1.73 -7.93 -47.50
C ILE A 35 1.55 -7.01 -46.29
N SER A 36 0.98 -7.49 -45.17
CA SER A 36 0.84 -6.69 -43.95
C SER A 36 2.12 -6.53 -43.11
N THR A 37 3.24 -7.15 -43.50
CA THR A 37 4.53 -7.04 -42.78
C THR A 37 5.53 -6.10 -43.43
N VAL A 38 5.17 -5.40 -44.50
CA VAL A 38 6.03 -4.43 -45.17
C VAL A 38 5.33 -3.09 -45.33
N THR A 39 5.15 -2.37 -44.21
CA THR A 39 5.26 -0.90 -44.08
C THR A 39 4.89 -0.50 -42.66
N SER A 40 5.78 -0.74 -41.70
CA SER A 40 5.79 -0.02 -40.43
C SER A 40 7.25 0.05 -39.97
N PRO A 41 7.79 1.24 -39.66
CA PRO A 41 9.17 1.35 -39.21
C PRO A 41 9.35 0.57 -37.90
N SER A 42 10.46 -0.15 -37.78
CA SER A 42 10.75 -0.98 -36.61
C SER A 42 10.88 -0.10 -35.35
N PRO A 43 10.27 -0.47 -34.20
CA PRO A 43 10.26 0.31 -32.95
C PRO A 43 11.66 0.67 -32.44
N VAL A 44 12.67 -0.12 -32.84
CA VAL A 44 14.08 0.05 -32.44
C VAL A 44 14.69 1.34 -33.01
N LYS A 45 14.30 1.75 -34.23
CA LYS A 45 14.85 2.97 -34.85
C LYS A 45 14.28 4.27 -34.26
N GLU A 46 13.05 4.22 -33.76
CA GLU A 46 12.40 5.38 -33.14
C GLU A 46 12.92 5.61 -31.72
N VAL A 47 13.17 4.52 -30.97
CA VAL A 47 13.83 4.57 -29.66
C VAL A 47 15.29 5.00 -29.79
N GLU A 48 16.05 4.54 -30.79
CA GLU A 48 17.42 5.03 -31.03
C GLU A 48 17.46 6.53 -31.37
N LYS A 49 16.47 7.04 -32.10
CA LYS A 49 16.39 8.46 -32.46
C LYS A 49 16.03 9.30 -31.23
N PHE A 50 15.17 8.79 -30.35
CA PHE A 50 14.83 9.44 -29.08
C PHE A 50 16.04 9.48 -28.12
N VAL A 51 16.75 8.36 -27.95
CA VAL A 51 17.95 8.27 -27.10
C VAL A 51 19.10 9.13 -27.63
N LYS A 52 19.32 9.19 -28.94
CA LYS A 52 20.34 10.06 -29.55
C LYS A 52 19.98 11.55 -29.43
N ASN A 53 18.70 11.91 -29.52
CA ASN A 53 18.24 13.28 -29.35
C ASN A 53 18.33 13.76 -27.89
N ASP A 54 18.03 12.91 -26.91
CA ASP A 54 18.20 13.23 -25.48
C ASP A 54 19.68 13.33 -25.08
N ALA A 55 20.54 12.47 -25.64
CA ALA A 55 21.98 12.53 -25.42
C ALA A 55 22.62 13.77 -26.07
N ALA A 56 22.08 14.26 -27.20
CA ALA A 56 22.51 15.51 -27.83
C ALA A 56 21.99 16.75 -27.07
N LYS A 57 20.78 16.71 -26.50
CA LYS A 57 20.17 17.81 -25.74
C LYS A 57 20.82 18.02 -24.36
N ARG A 58 21.42 16.98 -23.77
CA ARG A 58 22.19 17.05 -22.51
C ARG A 58 23.59 17.65 -22.65
N LYS A 59 24.12 17.87 -23.86
CA LYS A 59 25.51 18.34 -24.07
C LYS A 59 25.70 19.85 -24.22
N THR A 60 24.65 20.68 -24.13
CA THR A 60 24.79 22.14 -24.28
C THR A 60 24.06 22.98 -23.23
N GLY A 61 23.56 22.39 -22.15
CA GLY A 61 23.02 23.13 -21.02
C GLY A 61 24.08 23.38 -19.96
N LYS A 62 24.73 24.55 -20.00
CA LYS A 62 25.46 25.09 -18.84
C LYS A 62 24.43 25.23 -17.72
N LEU A 63 24.49 24.32 -16.73
CA LEU A 63 23.66 24.37 -15.54
C LEU A 63 24.06 25.64 -14.78
N GLU A 64 23.29 26.72 -14.93
CA GLU A 64 23.40 27.85 -14.03
C GLU A 64 23.07 27.32 -12.63
N SER A 65 24.12 27.24 -11.80
CA SER A 65 24.01 26.98 -10.38
C SER A 65 23.22 28.13 -9.77
N LEU A 66 21.91 27.92 -9.58
CA LEU A 66 21.13 28.68 -8.63
C LEU A 66 21.85 28.65 -7.28
N PRO A 67 21.94 29.77 -6.56
CA PRO A 67 22.74 29.85 -5.35
C PRO A 67 22.22 28.82 -4.35
N THR A 68 23.06 27.81 -4.08
CA THR A 68 22.84 26.82 -3.03
C THR A 68 23.00 27.49 -1.67
N ASN A 69 21.97 28.25 -1.30
CA ASN A 69 21.75 28.70 0.07
C ASN A 69 20.60 27.92 0.73
N SER A 70 20.44 26.67 0.30
CA SER A 70 19.68 25.65 1.02
C SER A 70 20.62 24.98 2.02
N LYS A 71 20.77 25.61 3.20
CA LYS A 71 20.80 24.77 4.40
C LYS A 71 19.48 23.98 4.31
N ARG A 72 19.54 22.65 4.15
CA ARG A 72 18.35 21.83 4.34
C ARG A 72 17.83 22.20 5.72
N ALA A 73 16.59 22.67 5.80
CA ALA A 73 15.89 22.68 7.07
C ALA A 73 15.66 21.20 7.41
N ASP A 74 16.64 20.56 8.02
CA ASP A 74 16.53 19.19 8.52
C ASP A 74 15.59 19.22 9.74
N GLY A 75 14.30 19.37 9.48
CA GLY A 75 13.26 19.29 10.51
C GLY A 75 13.18 17.85 11.05
N LYS A 76 12.95 17.72 12.36
CA LYS A 76 12.81 16.42 13.03
C LYS A 76 11.58 15.70 12.46
N VAL A 77 11.68 14.44 12.06
CA VAL A 77 10.51 13.71 11.51
C VAL A 77 9.68 13.14 12.66
N VAL A 78 8.36 13.10 12.48
CA VAL A 78 7.43 12.34 13.33
C VAL A 78 6.46 11.58 12.43
N TYR A 79 6.22 10.31 12.76
CA TYR A 79 5.26 9.47 12.07
C TYR A 79 4.00 9.33 12.94
N LEU A 80 2.96 10.07 12.57
CA LEU A 80 1.63 9.90 13.15
C LEU A 80 0.97 8.68 12.52
N THR A 81 0.48 7.76 13.36
CA THR A 81 -0.19 6.55 12.90
C THR A 81 -1.55 6.40 13.56
N PHE A 82 -2.56 6.02 12.79
CA PHE A 82 -3.94 5.87 13.24
C PHE A 82 -4.40 4.42 13.01
N ASP A 83 -4.75 3.74 14.10
CA ASP A 83 -5.25 2.37 14.08
C ASP A 83 -6.78 2.34 14.06
N ASP A 84 -7.34 1.16 13.81
CA ASP A 84 -8.77 0.81 13.82
C ASP A 84 -9.67 1.47 12.79
N GLY A 85 -9.24 2.50 12.09
CA GLY A 85 -10.07 3.20 11.10
C GLY A 85 -10.39 2.39 9.82
N PRO A 86 -11.13 3.00 8.88
CA PRO A 86 -11.74 4.33 8.97
C PRO A 86 -13.04 4.35 9.78
N SER A 87 -13.22 5.32 10.67
CA SER A 87 -14.49 5.60 11.37
C SER A 87 -15.12 6.91 10.85
N SER A 88 -16.14 7.44 11.53
CA SER A 88 -16.60 8.82 11.30
C SER A 88 -15.54 9.86 11.67
N ALA A 89 -14.66 9.55 12.61
CA ALA A 89 -13.60 10.45 13.04
C ALA A 89 -12.51 10.64 11.97
N THR A 90 -12.35 9.69 11.04
CA THR A 90 -11.38 9.81 9.94
C THR A 90 -11.59 11.09 9.11
N ASP A 91 -12.84 11.52 8.93
CA ASP A 91 -13.13 12.72 8.13
C ASP A 91 -12.51 13.97 8.79
N ASP A 92 -12.71 14.13 10.10
CA ASP A 92 -12.17 15.23 10.90
C ASP A 92 -10.64 15.15 11.05
N ILE A 93 -10.10 13.93 11.16
CA ILE A 93 -8.66 13.65 11.18
C ILE A 93 -8.02 14.11 9.86
N LEU A 94 -8.58 13.72 8.70
CA LEU A 94 -8.07 14.09 7.39
C LEU A 94 -8.14 15.61 7.17
N GLU A 95 -9.25 16.25 7.55
CA GLU A 95 -9.37 17.71 7.47
C GLU A 95 -8.28 18.41 8.30
N THR A 96 -8.04 17.92 9.51
CA THR A 96 -7.03 18.45 10.43
C THR A 96 -5.61 18.25 9.90
N LEU A 97 -5.29 17.07 9.37
CA LEU A 97 -4.00 16.78 8.73
C LEU A 97 -3.76 17.72 7.54
N LYS A 98 -4.78 17.90 6.69
CA LYS A 98 -4.70 18.78 5.52
C LYS A 98 -4.46 20.25 5.89
N LYS A 99 -5.10 20.76 6.96
CA LYS A 99 -4.88 22.14 7.46
C LYS A 99 -3.44 22.40 7.90
N HIS A 100 -2.73 21.35 8.33
CA HIS A 100 -1.34 21.44 8.80
C HIS A 100 -0.32 20.95 7.77
N ASP A 101 -0.73 20.66 6.53
CA ASP A 101 0.10 20.02 5.50
C ASP A 101 0.81 18.74 6.00
N ALA A 102 0.15 18.02 6.90
CA ALA A 102 0.69 16.83 7.54
C ALA A 102 0.36 15.56 6.74
N LYS A 103 1.28 14.59 6.77
CA LYS A 103 1.02 13.21 6.36
C LYS A 103 1.07 12.29 7.57
N ALA A 104 0.36 11.17 7.44
CA ALA A 104 0.17 10.17 8.48
C ALA A 104 0.01 8.79 7.82
N THR A 105 -0.01 7.73 8.62
CA THR A 105 -0.22 6.35 8.16
C THR A 105 -1.44 5.76 8.86
N PHE A 106 -2.35 5.16 8.12
CA PHE A 106 -3.57 4.57 8.68
C PHE A 106 -3.48 3.04 8.60
N PHE A 107 -3.46 2.35 9.74
CA PHE A 107 -3.56 0.90 9.83
C PHE A 107 -5.03 0.52 9.99
N MET A 108 -5.64 0.03 8.92
CA MET A 108 -7.10 -0.08 8.83
C MET A 108 -7.60 -1.52 8.95
N LEU A 109 -8.78 -1.66 9.55
CA LEU A 109 -9.49 -2.92 9.67
C LEU A 109 -10.34 -3.19 8.42
N SER A 110 -10.33 -4.44 7.93
CA SER A 110 -11.11 -4.87 6.76
C SER A 110 -12.61 -4.50 6.82
N PRO A 111 -13.34 -4.73 7.94
CA PRO A 111 -14.76 -4.36 8.03
C PRO A 111 -15.00 -2.86 7.81
N HIS A 112 -14.18 -2.00 8.43
CA HIS A 112 -14.33 -0.55 8.36
C HIS A 112 -13.95 0.00 6.97
N MET A 113 -12.93 -0.58 6.32
CA MET A 113 -12.62 -0.26 4.94
C MET A 113 -13.79 -0.58 3.99
N LYS A 114 -14.45 -1.72 4.19
CA LYS A 114 -15.62 -2.15 3.39
C LYS A 114 -16.84 -1.27 3.65
N GLU A 115 -17.01 -0.76 4.86
CA GLU A 115 -18.09 0.16 5.23
C GLU A 115 -17.88 1.57 4.65
N ARG A 116 -16.63 2.06 4.65
CA ARG A 116 -16.28 3.43 4.23
C ARG A 116 -15.25 3.46 3.08
N PRO A 117 -15.50 2.80 1.92
CA PRO A 117 -14.51 2.66 0.86
C PRO A 117 -14.13 4.00 0.21
N ASN A 118 -15.03 4.99 0.22
CA ASN A 118 -14.73 6.33 -0.29
C ASN A 118 -13.71 7.06 0.59
N VAL A 119 -13.76 6.86 1.92
CA VAL A 119 -12.80 7.45 2.85
C VAL A 119 -11.43 6.80 2.68
N VAL A 120 -11.37 5.48 2.51
CA VAL A 120 -10.10 4.77 2.19
C VAL A 120 -9.46 5.36 0.91
N LYS A 121 -10.25 5.59 -0.14
CA LYS A 121 -9.76 6.25 -1.36
C LYS A 121 -9.29 7.68 -1.11
N GLN A 122 -9.94 8.41 -0.21
CA GLN A 122 -9.54 9.76 0.18
C GLN A 122 -8.20 9.76 0.92
N VAL A 123 -7.99 8.87 1.89
CA VAL A 123 -6.71 8.66 2.59
C VAL A 123 -5.57 8.50 1.57
N VAL A 124 -5.75 7.64 0.58
CA VAL A 124 -4.78 7.43 -0.51
C VAL A 124 -4.60 8.67 -1.37
N LYS A 125 -5.70 9.29 -1.82
CA LYS A 125 -5.69 10.45 -2.71
C LYS A 125 -5.00 11.67 -2.09
N GLU A 126 -5.12 11.83 -0.77
CA GLU A 126 -4.48 12.91 -0.01
C GLU A 126 -3.01 12.61 0.34
N GLY A 127 -2.52 11.43 -0.06
CA GLY A 127 -1.11 11.06 -0.03
C GLY A 127 -0.64 10.43 1.27
N HIS A 128 -1.56 10.05 2.17
CA HIS A 128 -1.26 9.34 3.41
C HIS A 128 -0.77 7.91 3.14
N GLY A 129 -0.10 7.32 4.13
CA GLY A 129 0.25 5.91 4.12
C GLY A 129 -0.97 5.06 4.46
N VAL A 130 -1.05 3.86 3.90
CA VAL A 130 -2.09 2.87 4.20
C VAL A 130 -1.43 1.56 4.60
N GLY A 131 -1.84 1.03 5.75
CA GLY A 131 -1.37 -0.23 6.30
C GLY A 131 -2.54 -1.12 6.70
N ILE A 132 -2.24 -2.37 6.98
CA ILE A 132 -3.24 -3.40 7.32
C ILE A 132 -3.25 -3.66 8.83
N HIS A 133 -4.45 -3.72 9.40
CA HIS A 133 -4.66 -4.00 10.83
C HIS A 133 -5.46 -5.29 11.13
N GLY A 134 -5.70 -6.10 10.10
CA GLY A 134 -6.45 -7.35 10.22
C GLY A 134 -7.97 -7.18 10.07
N VAL A 135 -8.75 -8.05 10.71
CA VAL A 135 -10.20 -8.13 10.50
C VAL A 135 -10.98 -8.03 11.80
N THR A 136 -10.66 -8.88 12.78
CA THR A 136 -11.51 -9.06 13.96
C THR A 136 -11.16 -8.13 15.09
N HIS A 137 -9.89 -7.70 15.16
CA HIS A 137 -9.32 -7.03 16.33
C HIS A 137 -9.63 -7.77 17.64
N ASP A 138 -9.75 -9.10 17.61
CA ASP A 138 -9.98 -9.94 18.78
C ASP A 138 -8.69 -10.69 19.11
N VAL A 139 -8.14 -10.47 20.30
CA VAL A 139 -6.87 -11.06 20.73
C VAL A 139 -6.88 -12.59 20.64
N ASN A 140 -7.99 -13.24 20.99
CA ASN A 140 -8.12 -14.69 21.02
C ASN A 140 -8.32 -15.29 19.62
N ARG A 141 -8.74 -14.49 18.64
CA ARG A 141 -8.92 -14.95 17.26
C ARG A 141 -7.69 -14.63 16.41
N PHE A 142 -7.21 -13.40 16.47
CA PHE A 142 -6.04 -12.96 15.71
C PHE A 142 -4.82 -13.80 16.10
N TYR A 143 -4.56 -13.94 17.40
CA TYR A 143 -3.39 -14.66 17.91
C TYR A 143 -3.61 -16.16 18.18
N LEU A 144 -4.72 -16.74 17.73
CA LEU A 144 -4.98 -18.17 17.88
C LEU A 144 -3.89 -19.04 17.23
N SER A 145 -3.42 -18.64 16.05
CA SER A 145 -2.35 -19.33 15.32
C SER A 145 -1.71 -18.39 14.29
N LYS A 146 -0.51 -18.74 13.81
CA LYS A 146 0.12 -18.00 12.71
C LYS A 146 -0.76 -17.98 11.45
N GLN A 147 -1.58 -19.02 11.24
CA GLN A 147 -2.51 -19.09 10.11
C GLN A 147 -3.69 -18.12 10.26
N THR A 148 -4.24 -17.94 11.47
CA THR A 148 -5.34 -16.99 11.68
C THR A 148 -4.84 -15.56 11.53
N ALA A 149 -3.71 -15.21 12.14
CA ALA A 149 -3.08 -13.90 11.97
C ALA A 149 -2.80 -13.60 10.48
N LEU A 150 -2.20 -14.56 9.76
CA LEU A 150 -1.93 -14.39 8.34
C LEU A 150 -3.20 -14.30 7.49
N SER A 151 -4.23 -15.09 7.81
CA SER A 151 -5.51 -15.05 7.10
C SER A 151 -6.20 -13.71 7.25
N GLU A 152 -6.22 -13.14 8.46
CA GLU A 152 -6.81 -11.82 8.70
C GLU A 152 -6.05 -10.71 7.96
N MET A 153 -4.71 -10.74 7.99
CA MET A 153 -3.88 -9.78 7.25
C MET A 153 -4.12 -9.88 5.73
N ASN A 154 -4.14 -11.09 5.18
CA ASN A 154 -4.40 -11.33 3.76
C ASN A 154 -5.82 -10.91 3.35
N GLU A 155 -6.83 -11.12 4.20
CA GLU A 155 -8.19 -10.67 3.90
C GLU A 155 -8.27 -9.14 3.84
N ALA A 156 -7.68 -8.47 4.82
CA ALA A 156 -7.68 -7.02 4.86
C ALA A 156 -6.84 -6.40 3.73
N GLN A 157 -5.74 -7.04 3.34
CA GLN A 157 -4.97 -6.68 2.15
C GLN A 157 -5.81 -6.75 0.87
N LYS A 158 -6.59 -7.81 0.68
CA LYS A 158 -7.53 -7.92 -0.46
C LYS A 158 -8.60 -6.83 -0.44
N ALA A 159 -9.11 -6.48 0.74
CA ALA A 159 -10.08 -5.39 0.87
C ALA A 159 -9.45 -4.06 0.41
N LEU A 160 -8.26 -3.72 0.92
CA LEU A 160 -7.52 -2.52 0.51
C LEU A 160 -7.27 -2.48 -1.01
N GLU A 161 -6.76 -3.57 -1.59
CA GLU A 161 -6.52 -3.69 -3.03
C GLU A 161 -7.80 -3.53 -3.85
N SER A 162 -8.90 -4.15 -3.43
CA SER A 162 -10.17 -4.06 -4.16
C SER A 162 -10.73 -2.64 -4.19
N ILE A 163 -10.47 -1.86 -3.15
CA ILE A 163 -10.97 -0.48 -3.00
C ILE A 163 -10.04 0.52 -3.72
N THR A 164 -8.73 0.32 -3.65
CA THR A 164 -7.73 1.34 -4.01
C THR A 164 -6.78 0.94 -5.14
N GLY A 165 -6.66 -0.36 -5.42
CA GLY A 165 -5.62 -0.91 -6.29
C GLY A 165 -4.22 -0.97 -5.66
N ILE A 166 -4.06 -0.62 -4.38
CA ILE A 166 -2.78 -0.58 -3.68
C ILE A 166 -2.54 -1.89 -2.93
N HIS A 167 -1.37 -2.48 -3.17
CA HIS A 167 -0.79 -3.51 -2.31
C HIS A 167 0.08 -2.86 -1.24
N SER A 168 -0.24 -3.05 0.05
CA SER A 168 0.57 -2.49 1.14
C SER A 168 1.45 -3.58 1.75
N VAL A 169 2.71 -3.22 2.03
CA VAL A 169 3.60 -4.06 2.82
C VAL A 169 3.45 -3.78 4.31
N LEU A 170 2.90 -2.63 4.69
CA LEU A 170 2.85 -2.18 6.08
C LEU A 170 1.73 -2.89 6.82
N ILE A 171 2.08 -3.56 7.92
CA ILE A 171 1.11 -4.14 8.84
C ILE A 171 1.36 -3.67 10.26
N ARG A 172 0.30 -3.59 11.05
CA ARG A 172 0.36 -3.48 12.50
C ARG A 172 -0.59 -4.49 13.10
N THR A 173 -0.17 -5.22 14.10
CA THR A 173 -1.00 -6.25 14.71
C THR A 173 -1.87 -5.66 15.83
N PRO A 174 -3.14 -6.07 15.98
CA PRO A 174 -3.99 -5.66 17.09
C PRO A 174 -3.29 -5.83 18.44
N TYR A 175 -3.40 -4.86 19.35
CA TYR A 175 -2.78 -4.89 20.68
C TYR A 175 -1.24 -4.88 20.70
N GLY A 176 -0.58 -4.62 19.57
CA GLY A 176 0.88 -4.63 19.45
C GLY A 176 1.48 -6.04 19.35
N SER A 177 2.74 -6.12 18.94
CA SER A 177 3.37 -7.41 18.62
C SER A 177 3.84 -8.24 19.82
N VAL A 178 3.86 -7.66 21.02
CA VAL A 178 4.27 -8.32 22.27
C VAL A 178 3.11 -8.21 23.26
N PRO A 179 2.72 -9.30 23.95
CA PRO A 179 3.42 -10.58 24.08
C PRO A 179 3.04 -11.64 23.04
N TYR A 180 2.06 -11.39 22.18
CA TYR A 180 1.39 -12.49 21.47
C TYR A 180 2.03 -12.90 20.13
N LEU A 181 2.72 -11.98 19.43
CA LEU A 181 3.30 -12.26 18.11
C LEU A 181 4.65 -12.96 18.21
N THR A 182 4.60 -14.25 18.53
CA THR A 182 5.78 -15.13 18.63
C THR A 182 6.54 -15.27 17.30
N LYS A 183 7.79 -15.77 17.34
CA LYS A 183 8.64 -15.96 16.16
C LYS A 183 7.95 -16.67 14.97
N PRO A 184 7.19 -17.78 15.16
CA PRO A 184 6.49 -18.42 14.04
C PRO A 184 5.42 -17.55 13.36
N PHE A 185 4.81 -16.59 14.07
CA PHE A 185 3.87 -15.64 13.48
C PHE A 185 4.63 -14.63 12.61
N ARG A 186 5.70 -14.05 13.16
CA ARG A 186 6.57 -13.10 12.44
C ARG A 186 7.13 -13.72 11.17
N GLU A 187 7.63 -14.95 11.23
CA GLU A 187 8.12 -15.67 10.05
C GLU A 187 7.03 -15.87 9.00
N ALA A 188 5.80 -16.19 9.40
CA ALA A 188 4.68 -16.38 8.47
C ALA A 188 4.27 -15.08 7.78
N LEU A 189 4.25 -13.96 8.51
CA LEU A 189 3.94 -12.63 7.98
C LEU A 189 5.06 -12.12 7.06
N ASN A 190 6.31 -12.21 7.51
CA ASN A 190 7.48 -11.83 6.72
C ASN A 190 7.60 -12.64 5.41
N ALA A 191 7.27 -13.93 5.44
CA ALA A 191 7.27 -14.79 4.25
C ALA A 191 6.21 -14.38 3.19
N GLN A 192 5.27 -13.50 3.54
CA GLN A 192 4.31 -12.91 2.61
C GLN A 192 4.69 -11.49 2.18
N GLY A 193 5.87 -11.00 2.60
CA GLY A 193 6.35 -9.66 2.27
C GLY A 193 5.78 -8.56 3.16
N TYR A 194 5.11 -8.93 4.26
CA TYR A 194 4.65 -7.95 5.24
C TYR A 194 5.80 -7.44 6.11
N GLU A 195 5.71 -6.16 6.43
CA GLU A 195 6.61 -5.42 7.27
C GLU A 195 5.84 -4.93 8.49
N LEU A 196 6.20 -5.46 9.66
CA LEU A 196 5.53 -5.19 10.93
C LEU A 196 6.00 -3.85 11.52
N TRP A 197 5.04 -3.02 11.91
CA TRP A 197 5.24 -1.75 12.59
C TRP A 197 4.51 -1.71 13.93
N ASP A 198 5.25 -1.61 15.02
CA ASP A 198 4.76 -1.20 16.34
C ASP A 198 4.87 0.33 16.47
N TRP A 199 5.08 0.84 17.68
CA TRP A 199 5.25 2.25 18.01
C TRP A 199 6.31 2.42 19.11
N ASN A 200 6.83 3.63 19.29
CA ASN A 200 7.70 3.97 20.43
C ASN A 200 7.14 5.12 21.27
N ILE A 201 5.97 5.66 20.89
CA ILE A 201 5.16 6.61 21.64
C ILE A 201 3.73 6.10 21.63
N ASP A 202 3.16 5.86 22.81
CA ASP A 202 1.77 5.44 22.95
C ASP A 202 0.94 6.62 23.47
N SER A 203 -0.03 7.09 22.69
CA SER A 203 -0.87 8.21 23.12
C SER A 203 -1.69 7.88 24.36
N ASN A 204 -2.00 6.59 24.61
CA ASN A 204 -3.04 6.16 25.54
C ASN A 204 -4.38 6.86 25.30
N ASP A 205 -4.64 7.31 24.07
CA ASP A 205 -5.90 7.97 23.70
C ASP A 205 -7.12 7.04 23.83
N TRP A 206 -6.93 5.74 23.97
CA TRP A 206 -8.00 4.77 24.26
C TRP A 206 -8.40 4.74 25.74
N ASP A 207 -7.50 5.11 26.66
CA ASP A 207 -7.71 5.00 28.12
C ASP A 207 -7.85 6.37 28.81
N LEU A 208 -7.01 7.34 28.42
CA LEU A 208 -6.93 8.63 29.10
C LEU A 208 -8.20 9.48 28.88
N PRO A 209 -8.56 10.35 29.85
CA PRO A 209 -9.63 11.34 29.67
C PRO A 209 -9.43 12.25 28.45
N GLU A 210 -10.49 12.96 28.06
CA GLU A 210 -10.48 13.86 26.90
C GLU A 210 -9.37 14.93 26.99
N GLY A 211 -8.53 15.00 25.96
CA GLY A 211 -7.44 15.98 25.84
C GLY A 211 -6.14 15.59 26.55
N GLU A 212 -6.20 14.81 27.62
CA GLU A 212 -5.01 14.43 28.41
C GLU A 212 -3.99 13.60 27.61
N TYR A 213 -4.44 12.88 26.57
CA TYR A 213 -3.55 12.14 25.69
C TYR A 213 -2.54 13.04 24.97
N VAL A 214 -2.89 14.31 24.70
CA VAL A 214 -2.00 15.25 23.99
C VAL A 214 -0.80 15.60 24.86
N GLU A 215 -1.04 15.92 26.14
CA GLU A 215 0.03 16.23 27.10
C GLU A 215 0.93 15.01 27.32
N ASN A 216 0.34 13.83 27.56
CA ASN A 216 1.06 12.56 27.69
C ASN A 216 1.96 12.27 26.48
N LEU A 217 1.46 12.49 25.26
CA LEU A 217 2.21 12.28 24.02
C LEU A 217 3.36 13.28 23.88
N ILE A 218 3.12 14.57 24.19
CA ILE A 218 4.16 15.61 24.16
C ILE A 218 5.32 15.26 25.11
N GLU A 219 5.02 14.82 26.33
CA GLU A 219 6.03 14.41 27.31
C GLU A 219 6.86 13.23 26.81
N GLN A 220 6.22 12.22 26.21
CA GLN A 220 6.92 11.09 25.63
C GLN A 220 7.80 11.48 24.44
N ILE A 221 7.33 12.37 23.54
CA ILE A 221 8.13 12.88 22.43
C ILE A 221 9.39 13.58 22.96
N GLN A 222 9.24 14.46 23.95
CA GLN A 222 10.38 15.18 24.54
C GLN A 222 11.40 14.23 25.19
N SER A 223 10.92 13.17 25.83
CA SER A 223 11.79 12.11 26.39
C SER A 223 12.53 11.33 25.31
N LEU A 224 11.88 11.03 24.18
CA LEU A 224 12.45 10.27 23.08
C LEU A 224 13.50 11.05 22.28
N GLU A 225 13.34 12.36 22.12
CA GLU A 225 14.32 13.21 21.43
C GLU A 225 15.73 13.13 22.06
N GLY A 226 15.83 12.83 23.35
CA GLY A 226 17.11 12.61 24.03
C GLY A 226 17.87 11.35 23.58
N ASN A 227 17.20 10.44 22.84
CA ASN A 227 17.72 9.12 22.48
C ASN A 227 17.95 8.92 20.97
N ASP A 228 17.89 10.00 20.17
CA ASP A 228 18.08 9.99 18.69
C ASP A 228 17.14 9.03 17.94
N ALA A 229 15.98 8.72 18.52
CA ALA A 229 14.96 7.87 17.92
C ALA A 229 13.87 8.72 17.27
N THR A 230 13.46 8.34 16.05
CA THR A 230 12.35 9.01 15.37
C THR A 230 11.02 8.59 16.00
N PRO A 231 10.15 9.52 16.44
CA PRO A 231 8.87 9.16 17.02
C PRO A 231 7.92 8.50 16.01
N VAL A 232 7.41 7.33 16.37
CA VAL A 232 6.30 6.62 15.73
C VAL A 232 5.18 6.56 16.76
N VAL A 233 4.16 7.38 16.54
CA VAL A 233 3.09 7.65 17.50
C VAL A 233 1.89 6.77 17.19
N LEU A 234 1.45 5.97 18.16
CA LEU A 234 0.16 5.28 18.11
C LEU A 234 -0.97 6.21 18.55
N LEU A 235 -1.94 6.39 17.65
CA LEU A 235 -3.24 7.00 17.88
C LEU A 235 -4.32 6.05 17.34
N HIS A 236 -5.55 6.21 17.78
CA HIS A 236 -6.70 5.47 17.27
C HIS A 236 -7.66 6.39 16.49
N ASP A 237 -8.29 5.86 15.45
CA ASP A 237 -9.27 6.57 14.64
C ASP A 237 -10.62 6.70 15.39
N GLN A 238 -10.66 7.62 16.35
CA GLN A 238 -11.83 7.83 17.22
C GLN A 238 -12.11 9.32 17.47
N SER A 239 -13.36 9.65 17.80
CA SER A 239 -13.82 11.04 17.91
C SER A 239 -13.04 11.87 18.94
N LYS A 240 -12.63 11.25 20.05
CA LYS A 240 -11.81 11.92 21.07
C LYS A 240 -10.45 12.33 20.50
N THR A 241 -9.80 11.44 19.76
CA THR A 241 -8.52 11.73 19.10
C THR A 241 -8.68 12.86 18.09
N ALA A 242 -9.69 12.77 17.21
CA ALA A 242 -9.98 13.80 16.20
C ALA A 242 -10.20 15.19 16.82
N LYS A 243 -10.93 15.28 17.94
CA LYS A 243 -11.26 16.54 18.63
C LYS A 243 -10.03 17.32 19.07
N TYR A 244 -9.00 16.66 19.58
CA TYR A 244 -7.78 17.30 20.12
C TYR A 244 -6.57 17.23 19.19
N LEU A 245 -6.68 16.52 18.05
CA LEU A 245 -5.62 16.45 17.05
C LEU A 245 -5.11 17.82 16.58
N PRO A 246 -5.94 18.88 16.41
CA PRO A 246 -5.45 20.20 16.02
C PRO A 246 -4.42 20.79 17.00
N GLU A 247 -4.57 20.52 18.30
CA GLU A 247 -3.65 21.00 19.34
C GLU A 247 -2.30 20.31 19.21
N LEU A 248 -2.31 18.97 19.08
CA LEU A 248 -1.10 18.18 18.85
C LEU A 248 -0.34 18.63 17.60
N LEU A 249 -1.02 18.77 16.45
CA LEU A 249 -0.38 19.18 15.20
C LEU A 249 0.16 20.61 15.26
N SER A 250 -0.53 21.51 15.98
CA SER A 250 -0.04 22.87 16.23
C SER A 250 1.25 22.86 17.03
N TYR A 251 1.33 22.03 18.08
CA TYR A 251 2.55 21.83 18.85
C TYR A 251 3.69 21.30 17.96
N LEU A 252 3.45 20.20 17.23
CA LEU A 252 4.47 19.57 16.39
C LEU A 252 5.01 20.54 15.34
N THR A 253 4.12 21.29 14.68
CA THR A 253 4.50 22.33 13.71
C THR A 253 5.36 23.41 14.35
N LYS A 254 4.98 23.89 15.55
CA LYS A 254 5.73 24.92 16.30
C LYS A 254 7.12 24.44 16.73
N GLN A 255 7.28 23.16 17.04
CA GLN A 255 8.57 22.55 17.37
C GLN A 255 9.41 22.20 16.13
N GLY A 256 8.90 22.46 14.92
CA GLY A 256 9.63 22.21 13.67
C GLY A 256 9.62 20.74 13.24
N PHE A 257 8.66 19.93 13.72
CA PHE A 257 8.50 18.56 13.25
C PHE A 257 7.93 18.50 11.83
N LEU A 258 8.48 17.59 11.02
CA LEU A 258 7.94 17.18 9.75
C LEU A 258 7.05 15.94 9.96
N MET A 259 5.74 16.12 9.88
CA MET A 259 4.76 15.04 10.01
C MET A 259 4.66 14.28 8.69
N LYS A 260 5.28 13.09 8.64
CA LYS A 260 5.38 12.26 7.43
C LYS A 260 4.59 10.97 7.58
N LYS A 261 4.26 10.36 6.45
CA LYS A 261 3.82 8.95 6.41
C LYS A 261 5.01 8.02 6.48
N ILE A 262 4.77 6.79 6.92
CA ILE A 262 5.73 5.71 6.83
C ILE A 262 5.88 5.31 5.36
N GLU A 263 7.12 5.15 4.92
CA GLU A 263 7.48 4.60 3.61
C GLU A 263 8.25 3.30 3.83
N ALA A 264 8.18 2.37 2.87
CA ALA A 264 8.85 1.07 2.97
C ALA A 264 10.40 1.15 3.04
N SER A 265 10.99 2.34 2.85
CA SER A 265 12.43 2.56 3.03
C SER A 265 12.82 2.94 4.46
N VAL A 266 11.85 3.18 5.35
CA VAL A 266 12.10 3.53 6.75
C VAL A 266 12.25 2.25 7.54
N GLU A 267 13.24 2.18 8.43
CA GLU A 267 13.42 1.01 9.30
C GLU A 267 12.22 0.89 10.27
N PRO A 268 11.56 -0.29 10.35
CA PRO A 268 10.40 -0.45 11.20
C PRO A 268 10.74 -0.37 12.68
N VAL A 269 9.91 0.37 13.43
CA VAL A 269 9.89 0.24 14.89
C VAL A 269 9.17 -1.05 15.24
N GLN A 270 9.85 -1.98 15.92
CA GLN A 270 9.26 -3.21 16.43
C GLN A 270 9.61 -3.41 17.90
N PHE A 271 8.64 -3.90 18.66
CA PHE A 271 8.90 -4.30 20.04
C PHE A 271 9.83 -5.51 20.08
N ASN A 272 10.78 -5.45 21.00
CA ASN A 272 11.66 -6.57 21.28
C ASN A 272 10.96 -7.59 22.18
N CYS A 273 11.01 -8.86 21.75
CA CYS A 273 10.37 -9.95 22.48
C CYS A 273 11.03 -10.25 23.84
N TYR A 274 12.36 -10.08 24.04
CA TYR A 274 13.12 -10.34 25.29
C TYR A 274 12.46 -11.35 26.27
N ASP A 275 12.12 -12.56 25.79
CA ASP A 275 11.43 -13.63 26.54
C ASP A 275 10.00 -13.35 27.06
N ARG A 276 9.44 -12.18 26.75
CA ARG A 276 8.06 -11.74 27.07
C ARG A 276 7.00 -12.27 26.11
N CYS A 277 7.39 -13.05 25.10
CA CYS A 277 6.44 -13.54 24.10
C CYS A 277 5.81 -14.86 24.57
N HIS A 278 4.49 -14.86 24.84
CA HIS A 278 3.74 -15.97 25.41
C HIS A 278 2.67 -16.49 24.45
N ARG A 279 2.34 -17.79 24.54
CA ARG A 279 1.19 -18.35 23.82
C ARG A 279 -0.07 -18.20 24.65
N LEU A 280 -1.21 -17.97 23.98
CA LEU A 280 -2.52 -17.84 24.62
C LEU A 280 -3.04 -19.16 25.23
N ASP A 281 -2.44 -20.31 24.88
CA ASP A 281 -2.83 -21.65 25.35
C ASP A 281 -2.19 -22.07 26.68
N ALA A 282 -1.57 -21.14 27.41
CA ALA A 282 -0.87 -21.41 28.67
C ALA A 282 -1.70 -21.17 29.94
N SER A 283 -3.03 -21.04 29.85
CA SER A 283 -3.95 -20.94 30.99
C SER A 283 -4.91 -22.12 31.07
#